data_AF-A0A6N2VHR1-F1
#
_entry.id   AF-A0A6N2VHR1-F1
#
_cell.length_a   1.000
_cell.length_b   1.000
_cell.length_c   1.000
_cell.angle_alpha   90.00
_cell.angle_beta   90.00
_cell.angle_gamma   90.00
#
_symmetry.space_group_name_H-M   'P 1'
#
loop_
_entity.id
_entity.type
_entity.pdbx_description
1 polymer ?
#
loop_
_entity_poly.entity_id
_entity_poly.type
_entity_poly.pdbx_seq_one_letter_code
_entity_poly.pdbx_strand_id
1 'polypeptide(L)' 'METYDIYFKEGNDFANKGFSLKDKAKAIRMAEDMLTERKGYVKDFVGGTISVMCKETKEEVWSKPIEEV' A
#
# COMPACT_ATOMS: atom_id res chain seq x y z
N MET A 1 -9.78 -2.81 17.64
CA MET A 1 -8.55 -2.07 17.26
C MET A 1 -8.51 -2.09 15.75
N GLU A 2 -8.30 -0.95 15.12
CA GLU A 2 -8.17 -0.88 13.67
C GLU A 2 -6.84 -1.45 13.23
N THR A 3 -6.83 -2.09 12.06
CA THR A 3 -5.65 -2.65 11.45
C THR A 3 -5.54 -2.19 10.00
N TYR A 4 -4.31 -2.01 9.55
CA TYR A 4 -4.00 -1.40 8.26
C TYR A 4 -3.22 -2.39 7.40
N ASP A 5 -3.67 -2.54 6.16
CA ASP A 5 -3.02 -3.34 5.13
C ASP A 5 -2.57 -2.42 3.99
N ILE A 6 -1.53 -2.86 3.27
CA ILE A 6 -0.98 -2.15 2.12
C ILE A 6 -1.50 -2.84 0.85
N TYR A 7 -2.10 -2.04 -0.03
CA TYR A 7 -2.70 -2.45 -1.29
C TYR A 7 -1.92 -1.86 -2.45
N PHE A 8 -1.91 -2.59 -3.56
CA PHE A 8 -1.31 -2.24 -4.84
C PHE A 8 -2.38 -2.42 -5.90
N LYS A 9 -2.51 -1.46 -6.80
CA LYS A 9 -3.51 -1.50 -7.86
C LYS A 9 -2.96 -0.92 -9.15
N GLU A 10 -3.13 -1.63 -10.25
CA GLU A 10 -2.81 -1.16 -11.59
C GLU A 10 -3.97 -1.57 -12.50
N GLY A 11 -4.76 -0.62 -13.00
CA GLY A 11 -5.95 -0.93 -13.79
C GLY A 11 -6.93 -1.85 -13.05
N ASN A 12 -7.09 -3.07 -13.57
CA ASN A 12 -7.93 -4.13 -12.99
C ASN A 12 -7.14 -5.09 -12.08
N ASP A 13 -5.81 -5.05 -12.12
CA ASP A 13 -4.96 -5.86 -11.28
C ASP A 13 -4.84 -5.24 -9.89
N PHE A 14 -4.92 -6.08 -8.88
CA PHE A 14 -4.74 -5.68 -7.49
C PHE A 14 -4.00 -6.75 -6.71
N ALA A 15 -3.12 -6.31 -5.81
CA ALA A 15 -2.47 -7.15 -4.83
C ALA A 15 -2.54 -6.48 -3.47
N ASN A 16 -2.57 -7.25 -2.40
CA ASN A 16 -2.45 -6.70 -1.06
C ASN A 16 -1.52 -7.55 -0.22
N LYS A 17 -0.82 -6.91 0.70
CA LYS A 17 -0.02 -7.61 1.69
C LYS A 17 -0.66 -7.40 3.05
N GLY A 18 -1.16 -8.51 3.60
CA GLY A 18 -1.93 -8.56 4.84
C GLY A 18 -1.08 -8.36 6.11
N PHE A 19 -0.42 -7.21 6.25
CA PHE A 19 0.45 -6.92 7.39
C PHE A 19 -0.29 -6.77 8.72
N SER A 20 -1.60 -6.49 8.70
CA SER A 20 -2.46 -6.30 9.88
C SER A 20 -1.82 -5.36 10.90
N LEU A 21 -1.30 -4.22 10.42
CA LEU A 21 -0.58 -3.26 11.24
C LEU A 21 -1.56 -2.52 12.14
N LYS A 22 -1.30 -2.47 13.44
CA LYS A 22 -2.17 -1.75 14.40
C LYS A 22 -1.95 -0.24 14.43
N ASP A 23 -0.94 0.25 13.70
CA ASP A 23 -0.52 1.65 13.71
C ASP A 23 -0.55 2.21 12.28
N LYS A 24 -1.37 3.24 12.08
CA LYS A 24 -1.56 3.93 10.80
C LYS A 24 -0.26 4.58 10.30
N ALA A 25 0.47 5.27 11.16
CA ALA A 25 1.71 5.94 10.78
C ALA A 25 2.79 4.94 10.39
N LYS A 26 2.86 3.81 11.10
CA LYS A 26 3.76 2.70 10.75
C LYS A 26 3.41 2.08 9.39
N ALA A 27 2.12 1.93 9.08
CA ALA A 27 1.66 1.42 7.80
C ALA A 27 2.01 2.34 6.64
N ILE A 28 1.81 3.66 6.82
CA ILE A 28 2.20 4.68 5.83
C ILE A 28 3.70 4.65 5.59
N ARG A 29 4.52 4.71 6.65
CA ARG A 29 5.98 4.67 6.52
C ARG A 29 6.46 3.41 5.80
N MET A 30 5.86 2.26 6.09
CA MET A 30 6.20 1.01 5.42
C MET A 30 5.82 1.03 3.93
N ALA A 31 4.67 1.62 3.56
CA ALA A 31 4.29 1.81 2.17
C ALA A 31 5.28 2.73 1.44
N GLU A 32 5.71 3.83 2.07
CA GLU A 32 6.72 4.74 1.52
C GLU A 32 8.10 4.09 1.38
N ASP A 33 8.52 3.31 2.37
CA ASP A 33 9.78 2.55 2.32
C ASP A 33 9.73 1.52 1.17
N MET A 34 8.60 0.83 0.99
CA MET A 34 8.41 -0.09 -0.14
C MET A 34 8.50 0.61 -1.48
N LEU A 35 7.89 1.79 -1.60
CA LEU A 35 7.92 2.60 -2.82
C LEU A 35 9.34 3.04 -3.14
N THR A 36 10.06 3.57 -2.13
CA THR A 36 11.43 4.06 -2.27
C THR A 36 12.42 2.95 -2.59
N GLU A 37 12.34 1.83 -1.88
CA GLU A 37 13.23 0.68 -2.07
C GLU A 37 12.78 -0.24 -3.22
N ARG A 38 11.65 0.06 -3.86
CA ARG A 38 10.98 -0.79 -4.87
C ARG A 38 10.87 -2.26 -4.41
N LYS A 39 10.43 -2.47 -3.16
CA LYS A 39 10.27 -3.80 -2.56
C LYS A 39 8.82 -4.30 -2.64
N GLY A 40 8.64 -5.61 -2.47
CA GLY A 40 7.32 -6.23 -2.53
C GLY A 40 6.75 -6.18 -3.94
N TYR A 41 5.50 -5.75 -4.06
CA TYR A 41 4.76 -5.69 -5.33
C TYR A 41 4.98 -4.37 -6.10
N VAL A 42 5.79 -3.43 -5.58
CA VAL A 42 6.02 -2.14 -6.26
C VAL A 42 6.56 -2.31 -7.68
N LYS A 43 7.38 -3.33 -7.93
CA LYS A 43 7.94 -3.60 -9.27
C LYS A 43 6.94 -4.18 -10.25
N ASP A 44 5.94 -4.90 -9.74
CA ASP A 44 4.92 -5.55 -10.57
C ASP A 44 3.75 -4.60 -10.86
N PHE A 45 3.60 -3.52 -10.07
CA PHE A 45 2.53 -2.53 -10.17
C PHE A 45 3.07 -1.13 -10.54
N VAL A 46 4.18 -1.08 -11.29
CA VAL A 46 4.73 0.19 -11.80
C VAL A 46 3.72 0.84 -12.74
N GLY A 47 3.48 2.15 -12.61
CA GLY A 47 2.37 2.85 -13.28
C GLY A 47 1.03 2.74 -12.52
N GLY A 48 0.98 1.90 -11.48
CA GLY A 48 -0.16 1.73 -10.59
C GLY A 48 -0.15 2.68 -9.38
N THR A 49 -0.83 2.26 -8.31
CA THR A 49 -0.99 3.01 -7.06
C THR A 49 -0.73 2.08 -5.88
N ILE A 50 0.05 2.55 -4.92
CA ILE A 50 0.19 1.95 -3.59
C ILE A 50 -0.72 2.71 -2.61
N SER A 51 -1.48 1.99 -1.80
CA SER A 51 -2.43 2.56 -0.84
C SER A 51 -2.38 1.85 0.49
N VAL A 52 -2.68 2.56 1.57
CA VAL A 52 -2.87 2.01 2.91
C VAL A 52 -4.35 2.10 3.24
N MET A 53 -4.95 0.96 3.56
CA MET A 53 -6.37 0.86 3.81
C MET A 53 -6.64 0.23 5.18
N CYS A 54 -7.60 0.78 5.92
CA CYS A 54 -8.11 0.20 7.16
C CYS A 54 -8.94 -1.06 6.85
N LYS A 55 -8.64 -2.19 7.48
CA LYS A 55 -9.30 -3.47 7.19
C LYS A 55 -10.74 -3.49 7.64
N GLU A 56 -11.03 -2.84 8.75
CA GLU A 56 -12.34 -2.82 9.40
C GLU A 56 -13.30 -1.86 8.70
N THR A 57 -12.85 -0.63 8.39
CA THR A 57 -13.69 0.40 7.78
C THR A 57 -13.62 0.43 6.26
N LYS A 58 -12.61 -0.24 5.66
CA LYS A 58 -12.26 -0.13 4.23
C LYS A 58 -11.90 1.29 3.79
N GLU A 59 -11.58 2.16 4.75
CA GLU A 59 -11.17 3.53 4.46
C GLU A 59 -9.73 3.55 3.94
N GLU A 60 -9.53 4.20 2.79
CA GLU A 60 -8.19 4.54 2.31
C GLU A 60 -7.67 5.72 3.14
N VAL A 61 -6.59 5.47 3.89
CA VAL A 61 -6.02 6.48 4.78
C VAL A 61 -4.80 7.19 4.19
N TRP A 62 -4.25 6.63 3.12
CA TRP A 62 -3.11 7.17 2.37
C TRP A 62 -2.97 6.45 1.03
N SER A 63 -2.53 7.17 0.00
CA SER A 63 -2.17 6.58 -1.29
C SER A 63 -1.13 7.43 -2.02
N LYS A 64 -0.32 6.78 -2.86
CA LYS A 64 0.60 7.42 -3.80
C LYS A 64 0.70 6.65 -5.11
N PRO A 65 0.93 7.34 -6.24
CA PRO A 65 1.26 6.68 -7.50
C PRO A 65 2.61 5.97 -7.41
N ILE A 66 2.74 4.87 -8.14
CA ILE A 66 4.00 4.15 -8.31
C ILE A 66 4.63 4.62 -9.62
N GLU A 67 5.52 5.61 -9.53
CA GLU A 67 6.13 6.22 -10.72
C GLU A 67 7.10 5.26 -11.45
N GLU A 68 7.03 5.27 -12.78
CA GLU A 68 8.10 4.77 -13.65
C GLU A 68 9.34 5.67 -13.44
N VAL A 69 10.49 5.07 -13.08
CA VAL A 69 11.78 5.78 -13.08
C VAL A 69 12.42 5.72 -14.45
#